data_AF-A0A2V7RMR2-F1
#
_entry.id   AF-A0A2V7RMR2-F1
#
_cell.length_a   1.000
_cell.length_b   1.000
_cell.length_c   1.000
_cell.angle_alpha   90.00
_cell.angle_beta   90.00
_cell.angle_gamma   90.00
#
_symmetry.space_group_name_H-M   'P 1'
#
loop_
_entity.id
_entity.type
_entity.pdbx_description
1 polymer ?
#
loop_
_entity_poly.entity_id
_entity_poly.type
_entity_poly.pdbx_seq_one_letter_code
_entity_poly.pdbx_strand_id
1 'polypeptide(L)'
;PAGGTADIYAASLTRDGETLGPATAVVELNHPTATDQGVSLRKDSREIFFFSTRPGGSGGNDLWTSTRQSAHDAWSTPTNLGTPLNSSAADQQPSLSFDGRTLLFASNRAGGFGGTDIWMSTRTPSGH
;
A
#
# COMPACT_ATOMS: atom_id res chain seq x y z
N PRO A 1 -16.82 1.94 -8.23
CA PRO A 1 -16.20 2.67 -9.35
C PRO A 1 -14.81 3.17 -8.93
N ALA A 2 -13.80 3.03 -9.79
CA ALA A 2 -12.58 3.83 -9.72
C ALA A 2 -12.97 5.30 -9.98
N GLY A 3 -12.41 6.25 -9.25
CA GLY A 3 -12.89 7.63 -9.34
C GLY A 3 -12.10 8.69 -8.58
N GLY A 4 -10.98 8.33 -7.94
CA GLY A 4 -9.95 9.31 -7.61
C GLY A 4 -9.07 9.65 -8.80
N THR A 5 -7.99 10.41 -8.57
CA THR A 5 -7.05 10.79 -9.65
C THR A 5 -6.11 9.66 -10.06
N ALA A 6 -5.98 8.61 -9.24
CA ALA A 6 -5.28 7.39 -9.57
C ALA A 6 -5.87 6.20 -8.82
N ASP A 7 -5.83 5.04 -9.47
CA ASP A 7 -6.38 3.78 -8.95
C ASP A 7 -5.40 2.63 -9.26
N ILE A 8 -5.61 1.51 -8.57
CA ILE A 8 -4.82 0.30 -8.70
C ILE A 8 -5.43 -0.61 -9.78
N TYR A 9 -4.61 -0.98 -10.75
CA TYR A 9 -4.93 -1.93 -11.82
C TYR A 9 -3.93 -3.08 -11.80
N ALA A 10 -4.36 -4.26 -12.26
CA ALA A 10 -3.52 -5.44 -12.37
C ALA A 10 -3.71 -6.13 -13.73
N ALA A 11 -2.61 -6.65 -14.28
CA ALA A 11 -2.59 -7.52 -15.45
C ALA A 11 -1.86 -8.81 -15.08
N SER A 12 -2.30 -9.94 -15.62
CA SER A 12 -1.57 -11.20 -15.52
C SER A 12 -0.48 -11.25 -16.58
N LEU A 13 0.68 -11.79 -16.21
CA LEU A 13 1.83 -11.96 -17.10
C LEU A 13 2.15 -13.46 -17.24
N THR A 14 2.72 -13.85 -18.38
CA THR A 14 3.42 -15.13 -18.52
C THR A 14 4.69 -15.12 -17.66
N ARG A 15 5.31 -16.30 -17.52
CA ARG A 15 6.61 -16.41 -16.84
C ARG A 15 7.70 -15.56 -17.50
N ASP A 16 7.57 -15.30 -18.80
CA ASP A 16 8.53 -14.54 -19.59
C ASP A 16 8.18 -13.04 -19.65
N GLY A 17 7.13 -12.61 -18.95
CA GLY A 17 6.76 -11.20 -18.79
C GLY A 17 5.76 -10.67 -19.84
N GLU A 18 5.17 -11.54 -20.66
CA GLU A 18 4.17 -11.13 -21.65
C GLU A 18 2.79 -10.96 -21.01
N THR A 19 2.08 -9.88 -21.33
CA THR A 19 0.73 -9.63 -20.80
C THR A 19 -0.28 -10.62 -21.38
N LEU A 20 -1.08 -11.25 -20.51
CA LEU A 20 -2.17 -12.16 -20.88
C LEU A 20 -3.50 -11.44 -21.18
N GLY A 21 -3.48 -10.11 -21.23
CA GLY A 21 -4.66 -9.27 -21.46
C GLY A 21 -4.42 -7.84 -20.95
N PRO A 22 -5.41 -6.95 -21.11
CA PRO A 22 -5.33 -5.60 -20.57
C PRO A 22 -5.30 -5.61 -19.05
N ALA A 23 -4.74 -4.56 -18.46
CA ALA A 23 -4.87 -4.34 -17.03
C ALA A 23 -6.33 -4.05 -16.66
N THR A 24 -6.79 -4.65 -15.56
CA THR A 24 -8.15 -4.49 -15.04
C THR A 24 -8.09 -3.84 -13.66
N ALA A 25 -9.12 -3.07 -13.32
CA ALA A 25 -9.18 -2.41 -12.02
C ALA A 25 -9.27 -3.45 -10.90
N VAL A 26 -8.47 -3.28 -9.85
CA VAL A 26 -8.55 -4.10 -8.64
C VAL A 26 -9.59 -3.47 -7.73
N VAL A 27 -10.86 -3.77 -8.02
CA VAL A 27 -12.02 -3.07 -7.47
C VAL A 27 -12.11 -3.13 -5.94
N GLU A 28 -11.56 -4.15 -5.31
CA GLU A 28 -11.55 -4.32 -3.85
C GLU A 28 -10.56 -3.39 -3.16
N LEU A 29 -9.50 -2.99 -3.87
CA LEU A 29 -8.50 -2.06 -3.34
C LEU A 29 -8.90 -0.61 -3.55
N ASN A 30 -9.56 -0.28 -4.66
CA ASN A 30 -9.83 1.11 -5.05
C ASN A 30 -10.96 1.76 -4.25
N HIS A 31 -10.79 3.04 -3.93
CA HIS A 31 -11.83 3.87 -3.32
C HIS A 31 -12.44 4.85 -4.33
N PRO A 32 -13.78 5.04 -4.38
CA PRO A 32 -14.43 5.79 -5.46
C PRO A 32 -14.06 7.26 -5.61
N THR A 33 -13.45 7.85 -4.60
CA THR A 33 -13.11 9.28 -4.57
C THR A 33 -11.70 9.55 -4.07
N ALA A 34 -10.89 8.52 -3.84
CA ALA A 34 -9.55 8.69 -3.26
C ALA A 34 -8.48 8.31 -4.26
N THR A 35 -7.30 8.87 -4.08
CA THR A 35 -6.13 8.54 -4.88
C THR A 35 -5.44 7.34 -4.25
N ASP A 36 -5.32 6.23 -4.99
CA ASP A 36 -4.72 4.98 -4.52
C ASP A 36 -3.45 4.66 -5.32
N GLN A 37 -2.29 4.66 -4.67
CA GLN A 37 -0.99 4.65 -5.36
C GLN A 37 0.12 3.93 -4.58
N GLY A 38 1.25 3.69 -5.28
CA GLY A 38 2.51 3.24 -4.67
C GLY A 38 2.39 1.88 -3.99
N VAL A 39 1.98 0.88 -4.75
CA VAL A 39 1.82 -0.49 -4.23
C VAL A 39 3.17 -1.12 -3.84
N SER A 40 3.16 -1.87 -2.74
CA SER A 40 4.23 -2.78 -2.33
C SER A 40 3.63 -4.12 -1.95
N LEU A 41 4.07 -5.19 -2.59
CA LEU A 41 3.46 -6.51 -2.48
C LEU A 41 4.41 -7.46 -1.77
N ARG A 42 3.90 -8.19 -0.76
CA ARG A 42 4.64 -9.26 -0.12
C ARG A 42 4.94 -10.37 -1.13
N LYS A 43 6.09 -11.04 -0.99
CA LYS A 43 6.60 -12.06 -1.93
C LYS A 43 5.58 -13.16 -2.27
N ASP A 44 4.79 -13.61 -1.31
CA ASP A 44 3.74 -14.64 -1.51
C ASP A 44 2.45 -14.09 -2.12
N SER A 45 2.42 -12.79 -2.41
CA SER A 45 1.29 -12.04 -2.95
C SER A 45 0.05 -12.06 -2.06
N ARG A 46 0.18 -12.28 -0.73
CA ARG A 46 -0.95 -12.35 0.21
C ARG A 46 -1.17 -11.11 1.08
N GLU A 47 -0.29 -10.14 0.98
CA GLU A 47 -0.36 -8.85 1.69
C GLU A 47 0.13 -7.75 0.75
N ILE A 48 -0.63 -6.67 0.64
CA ILE A 48 -0.29 -5.49 -0.17
C ILE A 48 -0.36 -4.24 0.70
N PHE A 49 0.64 -3.39 0.57
CA PHE A 49 0.68 -2.05 1.12
C PHE A 49 0.53 -1.05 -0.01
N PHE A 50 -0.14 0.06 0.24
CA PHE A 50 -0.25 1.17 -0.70
C PHE A 50 -0.53 2.44 0.11
N PHE A 51 -0.50 3.61 -0.53
CA PHE A 51 -0.92 4.84 0.12
C PHE A 51 -2.18 5.40 -0.52
N SER A 52 -3.00 6.06 0.30
CA SER A 52 -4.31 6.54 -0.11
C SER A 52 -4.73 7.81 0.62
N THR A 53 -5.49 8.67 -0.07
CA THR A 53 -6.19 9.82 0.51
C THR A 53 -7.62 9.48 0.98
N ARG A 54 -7.93 8.18 1.14
CA ARG A 54 -9.30 7.75 1.47
C ARG A 54 -9.71 8.16 2.89
N PRO A 55 -11.02 8.34 3.16
CA PRO A 55 -11.51 8.62 4.50
C PRO A 55 -11.09 7.55 5.52
N GLY A 56 -10.86 7.96 6.77
CA GLY A 56 -10.36 7.09 7.85
C GLY A 56 -8.83 7.14 8.04
N GLY A 57 -8.16 8.01 7.30
CA GLY A 57 -6.75 8.37 7.48
C GLY A 57 -6.46 9.31 8.66
N SER A 58 -5.18 9.50 8.96
CA SER A 58 -4.67 10.41 9.99
C SER A 58 -4.11 11.72 9.41
N GLY A 59 -3.87 11.77 8.09
CA GLY A 59 -3.23 12.90 7.41
C GLY A 59 -3.65 13.05 5.94
N GLY A 60 -2.71 13.47 5.10
CA GLY A 60 -2.94 13.64 3.66
C GLY A 60 -2.97 12.29 2.93
N ASN A 61 -1.79 11.81 2.55
CA ASN A 61 -1.61 10.40 2.19
C ASN A 61 -1.37 9.61 3.47
N ASP A 62 -2.01 8.45 3.57
CA ASP A 62 -1.75 7.48 4.63
C ASP A 62 -1.41 6.13 4.04
N LEU A 63 -0.67 5.29 4.78
CA LEU A 63 -0.40 3.91 4.44
C LEU A 63 -1.58 3.01 4.81
N TRP A 64 -1.98 2.17 3.86
CA TRP A 64 -3.05 1.19 3.98
C TRP A 64 -2.53 -0.20 3.62
N THR A 65 -3.16 -1.22 4.19
CA THR A 65 -2.86 -2.62 3.89
C THR A 65 -4.12 -3.41 3.55
N SER A 66 -3.97 -4.44 2.73
CA SER A 66 -4.99 -5.46 2.48
C SER A 66 -4.36 -6.84 2.39
N THR A 67 -5.12 -7.87 2.73
CA THR A 67 -4.68 -9.27 2.72
C THR A 67 -5.62 -10.16 1.93
N ARG A 68 -5.14 -11.35 1.57
CA ARG A 68 -5.95 -12.38 0.92
C ARG A 68 -5.41 -13.77 1.21
N GLN A 69 -6.25 -14.78 1.02
CA GLN A 69 -5.91 -16.18 1.37
C GLN A 69 -4.87 -16.78 0.42
N SER A 70 -4.94 -16.44 -0.87
CA SER A 70 -4.00 -16.87 -1.91
C SER A 70 -3.73 -15.76 -2.93
N ALA A 71 -2.74 -15.97 -3.81
CA ALA A 71 -2.35 -14.99 -4.84
C ALA A 71 -3.43 -14.74 -5.91
N HIS A 72 -4.51 -15.51 -5.92
CA HIS A 72 -5.61 -15.41 -6.89
C HIS A 72 -6.94 -15.03 -6.27
N ASP A 73 -7.01 -14.94 -4.94
CA ASP A 73 -8.23 -14.53 -4.26
C ASP A 73 -8.39 -13.00 -4.32
N ALA A 74 -9.63 -12.57 -4.12
CA ALA A 74 -9.96 -11.17 -3.93
C ALA A 74 -9.25 -10.61 -2.68
N TRP A 75 -8.90 -9.33 -2.74
CA TRP A 75 -8.34 -8.60 -1.61
C TRP A 75 -9.39 -8.34 -0.54
N SER A 76 -8.98 -8.36 0.73
CA SER A 76 -9.82 -7.88 1.83
C SER A 76 -10.05 -6.37 1.70
N THR A 77 -11.06 -5.84 2.39
CA THR A 77 -11.22 -4.39 2.54
C THR A 77 -9.93 -3.78 3.11
N PRO A 78 -9.36 -2.73 2.50
CA PRO A 78 -8.14 -2.13 3.01
C PRO A 78 -8.32 -1.53 4.40
N THR A 79 -7.30 -1.69 5.24
CA THR A 79 -7.26 -1.19 6.62
C THR A 79 -6.13 -0.16 6.75
N ASN A 80 -6.41 0.97 7.41
CA ASN A 80 -5.39 1.98 7.70
C ASN A 80 -4.38 1.43 8.71
N LEU A 81 -3.09 1.67 8.51
CA LEU A 81 -2.06 1.14 9.42
C LEU A 81 -2.02 1.83 10.79
N GLY A 82 -2.67 2.98 10.95
CA GLY A 82 -2.75 3.73 12.20
C GLY A 82 -1.38 4.18 12.72
N THR A 83 -1.39 4.80 13.90
CA THR A 83 -0.16 5.19 14.59
C THR A 83 0.59 3.96 15.14
N PRO A 84 1.93 3.94 15.13
CA PRO A 84 2.85 5.03 14.74
C PRO A 84 3.27 5.00 13.26
N LEU A 85 2.73 4.07 12.46
CA LEU A 85 3.07 3.93 11.05
C LEU A 85 2.57 5.13 10.24
N ASN A 86 1.33 5.54 10.47
CA ASN A 86 0.75 6.79 9.98
C ASN A 86 0.86 7.88 11.03
N SER A 87 0.81 9.12 10.55
CA SER A 87 0.95 10.35 11.32
C SER A 87 -0.02 11.41 10.77
N SER A 88 0.02 12.63 11.33
CA SER A 88 -0.71 13.76 10.74
C SER A 88 -0.04 14.32 9.47
N ALA A 89 1.13 13.80 9.10
CA ALA A 89 1.88 14.19 7.92
C ALA A 89 1.42 13.39 6.68
N ALA A 90 2.10 13.55 5.54
CA ALA A 90 1.87 12.68 4.38
C ALA A 90 2.80 11.47 4.46
N ASP A 91 2.21 10.28 4.60
CA ASP A 91 2.90 8.99 4.69
C ASP A 91 2.65 8.17 3.43
N GLN A 92 3.70 7.88 2.67
CA GLN A 92 3.56 7.43 1.28
C GLN A 92 4.70 6.53 0.81
N GLN A 93 4.55 5.98 -0.39
CA GLN A 93 5.56 5.15 -1.06
C GLN A 93 6.09 3.99 -0.20
N PRO A 94 5.22 3.09 0.29
CA PRO A 94 5.66 1.94 1.07
C PRO A 94 6.59 1.05 0.24
N SER A 95 7.57 0.46 0.91
CA SER A 95 8.49 -0.54 0.37
C SER A 95 8.74 -1.61 1.42
N LEU A 96 8.10 -2.77 1.22
CA LEU A 96 8.25 -3.91 2.11
C LEU A 96 9.51 -4.70 1.76
N SER A 97 10.31 -5.03 2.78
CA SER A 97 11.48 -5.89 2.64
C SER A 97 11.10 -7.29 2.15
N PHE A 98 12.05 -7.97 1.52
CA PHE A 98 11.86 -9.31 0.96
C PHE A 98 11.37 -10.35 1.98
N ASP A 99 11.81 -10.24 3.23
CA ASP A 99 11.40 -11.13 4.33
C ASP A 99 10.05 -10.72 4.97
N GLY A 100 9.45 -9.63 4.51
CA GLY A 100 8.18 -9.10 4.98
C GLY A 100 8.24 -8.41 6.34
N ARG A 101 9.42 -8.18 6.91
CA ARG A 101 9.57 -7.71 8.30
C ARG A 101 9.74 -6.21 8.42
N THR A 102 10.37 -5.57 7.45
CA THR A 102 10.69 -4.14 7.47
C THR A 102 9.87 -3.42 6.42
N LEU A 103 9.18 -2.36 6.82
CA LEU A 103 8.51 -1.43 5.92
C LEU A 103 9.29 -0.11 5.92
N LEU A 104 9.81 0.26 4.76
CA LEU A 104 10.32 1.61 4.51
C LEU A 104 9.20 2.44 3.89
N PHE A 105 9.13 3.73 4.20
CA PHE A 105 8.15 4.64 3.62
C PHE A 105 8.66 6.09 3.68
N ALA A 106 8.14 6.95 2.81
CA ALA A 106 8.46 8.36 2.77
C ALA A 106 7.49 9.17 3.64
N SER A 107 8.01 10.10 4.44
CA SER A 107 7.18 10.99 5.26
C SER A 107 7.84 12.34 5.54
N ASN A 108 7.02 13.39 5.56
CA ASN A 108 7.41 14.73 6.02
C ASN A 108 7.01 14.98 7.49
N ARG A 109 6.89 13.91 8.29
CA ARG A 109 6.64 14.01 9.74
C ARG A 109 7.80 14.71 10.47
N ALA A 110 7.47 15.29 11.62
CA ALA A 110 8.47 15.93 12.48
C ALA A 110 9.55 14.94 12.96
N GLY A 111 10.77 15.45 13.14
CA GLY A 111 11.94 14.66 13.57
C GLY A 111 12.84 14.18 12.43
N GLY A 112 12.47 14.49 11.18
CA GLY A 112 13.31 14.25 9.99
C GLY A 112 14.36 15.33 9.73
N PHE A 113 15.07 15.18 8.60
CA PHE A 113 16.12 16.08 8.12
C PHE A 113 15.63 16.89 6.92
N GLY A 114 14.88 17.96 7.20
CA GLY A 114 14.39 18.87 6.17
C GLY A 114 12.97 18.50 5.71
N GLY A 115 12.83 18.08 4.45
CA GLY A 115 11.54 17.86 3.79
C GLY A 115 10.95 16.47 4.06
N THR A 116 10.81 15.69 2.99
CA THR A 116 10.35 14.30 3.08
C THR A 116 11.55 13.37 3.22
N ASP A 117 11.55 12.56 4.28
CA ASP A 117 12.61 11.59 4.58
C ASP A 117 12.11 10.17 4.46
N ILE A 118 13.04 9.21 4.46
CA ILE A 118 12.74 7.79 4.55
C ILE A 118 12.70 7.34 6.01
N TRP A 119 11.57 6.76 6.39
CA TRP A 119 11.32 6.18 7.70
C TRP A 119 11.22 4.67 7.60
N MET A 120 11.48 3.99 8.71
CA MET A 120 11.51 2.54 8.79
C MET A 120 10.70 2.07 10.00
N SER A 121 9.91 1.02 9.79
CA SER A 121 9.28 0.26 10.86
C SER A 121 9.57 -1.23 10.67
N THR A 122 9.71 -1.97 11.77
CA THR A 122 9.93 -3.41 11.74
C THR A 122 8.84 -4.08 12.57
N ARG A 123 8.11 -5.02 11.98
CA ARG A 123 7.14 -5.84 12.72
C ARG A 123 7.84 -7.00 13.40
N THR A 124 7.47 -7.28 14.64
CA THR A 124 7.97 -8.45 15.37
C THR A 124 7.27 -9.73 14.87
N PRO A 125 7.85 -10.93 15.10
CA PRO A 125 7.18 -12.20 14.78
C PRO A 125 5.78 -12.35 15.40
N SER A 126 5.50 -11.61 16.49
CA SER A 126 4.20 -11.55 17.16
C SER A 126 3.20 -10.57 16.54
N GLY A 127 3.55 -9.85 15.48
CA GLY A 127 2.63 -8.97 14.75
C GLY A 127 2.39 -7.60 15.38
N HIS A 128 3.23 -7.19 16.34
CA HIS A 128 3.28 -5.82 16.89
C HIS A 128 4.49 -5.06 16.36
#